data_AF-A0A413FWG4-F1
#
_entry.id   AF-A0A413FWG4-F1
#
_cell.length_a   1.000
_cell.length_b   1.000
_cell.length_c   1.000
_cell.angle_alpha   90.00
_cell.angle_beta   90.00
_cell.angle_gamma   90.00
#
_symmetry.space_group_name_H-M   'P 1'
#
loop_
_entity.id
_entity.type
_entity.pdbx_description
1 polymer ?
#
loop_
_entity_poly.entity_id
_entity_poly.type
_entity_poly.pdbx_seq_one_letter_code
_entity_poly.pdbx_strand_id
1 'polypeptide(L)'
;MSNKELTSKIDRLREMRAEIDQKQKEADRLADTIKAEMLRRNVEEVETDSTKATYKVVKSSRLDTAALKESHGKIYERFLKAIETRRFVVSMV
;
A
#
# COMPACT_ATOMS: atom_id res chain seq x y z
N MET A 1 -24.83 19.17 10.29
CA MET A 1 -24.90 18.47 8.99
C MET A 1 -26.16 17.64 8.96
N SER A 2 -27.01 17.82 7.95
CA SER A 2 -28.16 16.98 7.69
C SER A 2 -27.76 15.68 6.96
N ASN A 3 -28.63 14.67 6.95
CA ASN A 3 -28.41 13.43 6.19
C ASN A 3 -28.20 13.69 4.69
N LYS A 4 -28.84 14.72 4.13
CA LYS A 4 -28.68 15.13 2.72
C LYS A 4 -27.27 15.67 2.46
N GLU A 5 -26.76 16.52 3.34
CA GLU A 5 -25.39 17.05 3.23
C GLU A 5 -24.35 15.94 3.44
N LEU A 6 -24.62 15.00 4.35
CA LEU A 6 -23.73 13.87 4.59
C LEU A 6 -23.64 12.95 3.37
N THR A 7 -24.79 12.64 2.75
CA THR A 7 -24.85 11.84 1.52
C THR A 7 -24.04 12.51 0.40
N SER A 8 -24.26 13.80 0.16
CA SER A 8 -23.51 14.57 -0.85
C SER A 8 -21.99 14.56 -0.61
N LYS A 9 -21.55 14.68 0.64
CA LYS A 9 -20.12 14.59 0.99
C LYS A 9 -19.55 13.19 0.80
N ILE A 10 -20.30 12.15 1.15
CA ILE A 10 -19.90 10.75 0.93
C ILE A 10 -19.76 10.46 -0.56
N ASP A 11 -20.71 10.89 -1.38
CA ASP A 11 -20.66 10.69 -2.82
C ASP A 11 -19.49 11.43 -3.45
N ARG A 12 -19.28 12.71 -3.07
CA ARG A 12 -18.14 13.48 -3.54
C ARG A 12 -16.80 12.85 -3.14
N LEU A 13 -16.71 12.29 -1.94
CA LEU A 13 -15.52 11.58 -1.49
C LEU A 13 -15.27 10.30 -2.32
N ARG A 14 -16.33 9.59 -2.72
CA ARG A 14 -16.22 8.40 -3.57
C ARG A 14 -15.71 8.76 -4.97
N GLU A 15 -16.25 9.81 -5.58
CA GLU A 15 -15.77 10.31 -6.87
C GLU A 15 -14.29 10.66 -6.82
N MET A 16 -13.86 11.43 -5.81
CA MET A 16 -12.46 11.81 -5.63
C MET A 16 -11.56 10.58 -5.47
N ARG A 17 -12.00 9.56 -4.72
CA ARG A 17 -11.24 8.31 -4.57
C ARG A 17 -11.13 7.54 -5.90
N ALA A 18 -12.17 7.55 -6.73
CA ALA A 18 -12.14 6.92 -8.04
C ALA A 18 -11.16 7.63 -8.99
N GLU A 19 -11.15 8.97 -9.00
CA GLU A 19 -10.19 9.77 -9.78
C GLU A 19 -8.74 9.50 -9.33
N ILE A 20 -8.50 9.42 -8.03
CA ILE A 20 -7.17 9.10 -7.47
C ILE A 20 -6.74 7.69 -7.88
N ASP A 21 -7.62 6.69 -7.74
CA ASP A 21 -7.32 5.30 -8.11
C ASP A 21 -6.99 5.18 -9.60
N GLN A 22 -7.72 5.89 -10.46
CA GLN A 22 -7.42 5.93 -11.89
C GLN A 22 -6.03 6.52 -12.17
N LYS A 23 -5.69 7.65 -11.57
CA LYS A 23 -4.37 8.28 -11.74
C LYS A 23 -3.25 7.42 -11.16
N GLN A 24 -3.51 6.74 -10.05
CA GLN A 24 -2.54 5.82 -9.46
C GLN A 24 -2.25 4.66 -10.40
N LYS A 25 -3.27 4.06 -11.02
CA LYS A 25 -3.10 3.01 -12.02
C LYS A 25 -2.28 3.47 -13.23
N GLU A 26 -2.46 4.72 -13.66
CA GLU A 26 -1.66 5.29 -14.74
C GLU A 26 -0.19 5.46 -14.32
N ALA A 27 0.06 5.99 -13.12
CA ALA A 27 1.40 6.12 -12.57
C ALA A 27 2.09 4.75 -12.39
N ASP A 28 1.36 3.74 -11.94
CA ASP A 28 1.88 2.37 -11.78
C ASP A 28 2.29 1.75 -13.12
N ARG A 29 1.49 1.95 -14.18
CA ARG A 29 1.84 1.49 -15.55
C ARG A 29 3.13 2.15 -16.07
N LEU A 30 3.31 3.44 -15.81
CA LEU A 30 4.56 4.14 -16.15
C LEU A 30 5.73 3.60 -15.34
N ALA A 31 5.55 3.40 -14.04
CA ALA A 31 6.57 2.82 -13.17
C ALA A 31 6.97 1.42 -13.63
N ASP A 32 6.01 0.59 -14.03
CA ASP A 32 6.29 -0.77 -14.52
C ASP A 32 7.05 -0.77 -15.84
N THR A 33 6.78 0.20 -16.73
CA THR A 33 7.57 0.41 -17.95
C THR A 33 9.02 0.75 -17.61
N ILE A 34 9.25 1.65 -16.64
CA ILE A 34 10.60 2.03 -16.19
C ILE A 34 11.32 0.82 -15.57
N LYS A 35 10.66 0.08 -14.67
CA LYS A 35 11.24 -1.12 -14.04
C LYS A 35 11.62 -2.17 -15.10
N ALA A 36 10.76 -2.40 -16.10
CA ALA A 36 11.04 -3.34 -17.18
C ALA A 36 12.30 -2.96 -17.96
N GLU A 37 12.50 -1.67 -18.22
CA GLU A 37 13.72 -1.18 -18.87
C GLU A 37 14.95 -1.31 -17.96
N MET A 38 14.84 -1.03 -16.66
CA MET A 38 15.93 -1.26 -15.70
C MET A 38 16.35 -2.74 -15.64
N LEU A 39 15.38 -3.65 -15.65
CA LEU A 39 15.61 -5.09 -15.69
C LEU A 39 16.27 -5.52 -17.01
N ARG A 40 15.80 -5.00 -18.16
CA ARG A 40 16.41 -5.25 -19.48
C ARG A 40 17.87 -4.80 -19.55
N ARG A 41 18.18 -3.66 -18.92
CA ARG A 41 19.55 -3.12 -18.81
C ARG A 41 20.39 -3.83 -17.73
N ASN A 42 19.76 -4.63 -16.88
CA ASN A 42 20.36 -5.27 -15.71
C ASN A 42 21.08 -4.25 -14.80
N VAL A 43 20.42 -3.13 -14.53
CA VAL A 43 20.93 -2.07 -13.64
C VAL A 43 19.99 -1.83 -12.48
N GLU A 44 20.55 -1.51 -11.31
CA GLU A 44 19.77 -1.14 -10.13
C GLU A 44 19.48 0.36 -10.05
N GLU A 45 20.20 1.18 -10.82
CA GLU A 45 20.07 2.63 -10.83
C GLU A 45 20.09 3.15 -12.27
N VAL A 46 19.20 4.11 -12.55
CA VAL A 46 19.19 4.88 -13.80
C VAL A 46 19.20 6.36 -13.43
N GLU A 47 20.18 7.08 -13.95
CA GLU A 47 20.28 8.53 -13.83
C GLU A 47 20.03 9.17 -15.20
N THR A 48 19.33 10.31 -15.16
CA THR A 48 19.06 11.19 -16.29
C THR A 48 19.56 12.60 -15.95
N ASP A 49 19.37 13.58 -16.84
CA ASP A 49 19.88 14.94 -16.66
C ASP A 49 19.51 15.61 -15.31
N SER A 50 18.37 15.24 -14.72
CA SER A 50 17.92 15.81 -13.44
C SER A 50 17.28 14.82 -12.46
N THR A 51 17.11 13.55 -12.84
CA THR A 51 16.37 12.59 -12.01
C THR A 51 17.06 11.23 -11.92
N LYS A 52 16.86 10.57 -10.78
CA LYS A 52 17.40 9.25 -10.46
C LYS A 52 16.27 8.29 -10.12
N ALA A 53 16.29 7.11 -10.71
CA ALA A 53 15.43 5.98 -10.37
C ALA A 53 16.28 4.82 -9.83
N THR A 54 15.82 4.18 -8.76
CA THR A 54 16.48 3.02 -8.15
C THR A 54 15.48 1.87 -8.01
N TYR A 55 15.84 0.69 -8.51
CA TYR A 55 15.06 -0.53 -8.39
C TYR A 55 16.01 -1.68 -8.03
N LYS A 56 16.09 -1.99 -6.73
CA LYS A 56 16.99 -3.00 -6.17
C LYS A 56 16.27 -3.94 -5.24
N VAL A 57 16.80 -5.15 -5.11
CA VAL A 57 16.25 -6.16 -4.20
C VAL A 57 16.61 -5.79 -2.77
N VAL A 58 15.59 -5.51 -1.94
CA VAL A 58 15.77 -5.28 -0.50
C VAL A 58 15.37 -6.55 0.26
N LYS A 59 16.35 -7.19 0.90
CA LYS A 59 16.10 -8.33 1.79
C LYS A 59 15.71 -7.80 3.16
N SER A 60 14.53 -8.23 3.65
CA SER A 60 14.09 -7.96 5.01
C SER A 60 13.68 -9.27 5.66
N SER A 61 13.96 -9.40 6.96
CA SER A 61 13.51 -10.53 7.76
C SER A 61 12.35 -10.06 8.62
N ARG A 62 11.22 -10.77 8.53
CA ARG A 62 10.08 -10.60 9.42
C ARG A 62 9.98 -11.81 10.33
N LEU A 63 9.50 -11.60 11.55
CA LEU A 63 9.18 -12.70 12.45
C LEU A 63 8.01 -13.49 11.86
N ASP A 64 8.19 -14.80 11.69
CA ASP A 64 7.11 -15.72 11.34
C ASP A 64 6.24 -15.95 12.58
N THR A 65 5.19 -15.15 12.71
CA THR A 65 4.27 -15.21 13.84
C THR A 65 3.43 -16.48 13.82
N ALA A 66 3.23 -17.12 12.66
CA ALA A 66 2.49 -18.36 12.55
C ALA A 66 3.33 -19.53 13.10
N ALA A 67 4.57 -19.67 12.63
CA ALA A 67 5.50 -20.69 13.13
C ALA A 67 5.82 -20.48 14.62
N LEU A 68 5.93 -19.23 15.08
CA LEU A 68 6.12 -18.92 16.51
C LEU A 68 4.90 -19.32 17.35
N LYS A 69 3.69 -19.06 16.86
CA LYS A 69 2.46 -19.44 17.56
C LYS A 69 2.28 -20.96 17.62
N GLU A 70 2.61 -21.65 16.54
CA GLU A 70 2.56 -23.12 16.44
C GLU A 70 3.55 -23.79 17.40
N SER A 71 4.82 -23.33 17.39
CA SER A 71 5.87 -23.92 18.22
C SER A 71 5.84 -23.47 19.68
N HIS A 72 5.48 -22.20 19.95
CA HIS A 72 5.60 -21.56 21.26
C HIS A 72 4.40 -20.66 21.60
N GLY A 73 3.17 -21.16 21.45
CA GLY A 73 1.93 -20.41 21.70
C GLY A 73 1.88 -19.67 23.05
N LYS A 74 2.37 -20.29 24.14
CA LYS A 74 2.42 -19.65 25.47
C LYS A 74 3.35 -18.43 25.53
N ILE A 75 4.44 -18.43 24.76
CA ILE A 75 5.35 -17.29 24.68
C ILE A 75 4.68 -16.21 23.81
N TYR A 76 4.15 -16.60 22.66
CA TYR A 76 3.43 -15.71 21.76
C TYR A 76 2.34 -14.90 22.49
N GLU A 77 1.51 -15.56 23.30
CA GLU A 77 0.43 -14.90 24.06
C GLU A 77 0.92 -13.84 25.04
N ARG A 78 2.08 -14.03 25.68
CA ARG A 78 2.65 -13.06 26.63
C ARG A 78 3.06 -11.74 25.99
N PHE A 79 3.31 -11.73 24.69
CA PHE A 79 3.73 -10.55 23.93
C PHE A 79 2.61 -9.94 23.08
N LEU A 80 1.39 -10.47 23.17
CA LEU A 80 0.24 -9.86 22.52
C LEU A 80 -0.18 -8.60 23.26
N LYS A 81 -0.24 -7.48 22.53
CA LYS A 81 -0.86 -6.24 22.99
C LYS A 81 -2.17 -6.06 22.23
N ALA A 82 -3.29 -6.03 22.94
CA ALA A 82 -4.57 -5.65 22.35
C ALA A 82 -4.48 -4.20 21.84
N ILE A 83 -4.83 -3.99 20.58
CA ILE A 83 -4.91 -2.67 19.95
C ILE A 83 -6.29 -2.51 19.33
N GLU A 84 -6.87 -1.33 19.50
CA GLU A 84 -8.10 -0.95 18.82
C GLU A 84 -7.78 0.06 17.71
N THR A 85 -8.41 -0.08 16.55
CA THR A 85 -8.26 0.88 15.44
C THR A 85 -9.62 1.11 14.83
N ARG A 86 -10.03 2.38 14.75
CA ARG A 86 -11.25 2.77 14.02
C ARG A 86 -10.92 2.90 12.55
N ARG A 87 -11.67 2.21 11.70
CA ARG A 87 -11.54 2.28 10.25
C ARG A 87 -12.69 3.09 9.68
N PHE A 88 -12.38 4.01 8.79
CA PHE A 88 -13.38 4.75 8.02
C PHE A 88 -13.52 4.12 6.64
N VAL A 89 -14.62 3.39 6.44
CA VAL A 89 -14.94 2.69 5.18
C VAL A 89 -16.20 3.32 4.59
N VAL A 90 -16.19 3.51 3.27
CA VAL A 90 -17.35 3.96 2.52
C VAL A 90 -17.71 2.85 1.55
N SER A 91 -18.89 2.25 1.68
CA SER A 91 -19.43 1.20 0.82
C SER A 91 -20.81 1.59 0.31
N MET A 92 -21.24 1.00 -0.81
CA MET A 92 -22.64 1.09 -1.22
C MET A 92 -23.50 0.25 -0.27
N VAL A 93 -24.68 0.76 0.06
CA VAL A 93 -25.74 0.04 0.78
C VAL A 93 -26.78 -0.40 -0.23
#